data_AF-A0A3Q3QB74-F1
#
_entry.id   AF-A0A3Q3QB74-F1
#
_cell.length_a   1.000
_cell.length_b   1.000
_cell.length_c   1.000
_cell.angle_alpha   90.00
_cell.angle_beta   90.00
_cell.angle_gamma   90.00
#
_symmetry.space_group_name_H-M   'P 1'
#
loop_
_entity.id
_entity.type
_entity.pdbx_description
1 polymer ?
#
loop_
_entity_poly.entity_id
_entity_poly.type
_entity_poly.pdbx_seq_one_letter_code
_entity_poly.pdbx_strand_id
1 'polypeptide(L)'
;MYRAVPALGDLSSLRAHGDPVLDLSNFKFKRVPSCVCRLLHLEKLYVCENRLRTLPDSISELQGLRTLALDFNKIEDVPVAVCQLTNLTRLYLGNNRLMTLPPELRNLRSLRSLWMENNYFQRFPRELYDLPRLKSLQMGNNQLKTLPSDLQRMGTLRGLWLYGNRFDTFPKVLLCMKGLEILDLDRNKISEFPSLKRLQALRLFSYDHNPVKAPPKVGEEVLVVGEGAAEFLAVREARKERQQKAAEKEAEELTVAAEENRLSSLSCESGEVQPEHQQKVKITKKLQIAGNQTTHKK
;
A
#
# COMPACT_ATOMS: atom_id res chain seq x y z
N MET A 1 27.63 26.65 9.22
CA MET A 1 26.99 27.96 9.04
C MET A 1 25.66 27.96 9.78
N TYR A 2 25.52 28.77 10.84
CA TYR A 2 24.25 28.93 11.54
C TYR A 2 23.33 29.78 10.65
N ARG A 3 22.26 29.19 10.06
CA ARG A 3 21.16 30.01 9.53
C ARG A 3 20.56 30.75 10.73
N ALA A 4 20.59 32.07 10.67
CA ALA A 4 19.97 32.92 11.69
C ALA A 4 18.49 32.51 11.84
N VAL A 5 18.01 32.44 13.07
CA VAL A 5 16.56 32.40 13.33
C VAL A 5 16.01 33.65 12.66
N PRO A 6 15.07 33.56 11.69
CA PRO A 6 14.46 34.74 11.12
C PRO A 6 13.93 35.52 12.31
N ALA A 7 14.41 36.75 12.48
CA ALA A 7 13.90 37.60 13.53
C ALA A 7 12.38 37.63 13.39
N LEU A 8 11.62 37.74 14.49
CA LEU A 8 10.16 37.83 14.41
C LEU A 8 9.67 38.93 13.43
N GLY A 9 10.52 39.91 13.11
CA GLY A 9 10.30 40.91 12.06
C GLY A 9 10.40 40.41 10.61
N ASP A 10 11.05 39.29 10.35
CA ASP A 10 11.15 38.64 9.02
C ASP A 10 9.91 37.78 8.71
N LEU A 11 9.04 37.54 9.69
CA LEU A 11 7.69 36.99 9.41
C LEU A 11 6.73 38.06 8.88
N SER A 12 7.09 39.35 8.97
CA SER A 12 6.31 40.45 8.38
C SER A 12 6.35 40.41 6.86
N SER A 13 7.50 40.05 6.27
CA SER A 13 7.69 39.92 4.82
C SER A 13 6.89 38.74 4.26
N LEU A 14 6.76 37.64 5.02
CA LEU A 14 5.87 36.51 4.69
C LEU A 14 4.39 36.90 4.59
N ARG A 15 3.98 37.96 5.29
CA ARG A 15 2.62 38.49 5.23
C ARG A 15 2.30 39.15 3.89
N ALA A 16 3.31 39.54 3.11
CA ALA A 16 3.18 40.34 1.90
C ALA A 16 3.05 39.51 0.60
N HIS A 17 3.41 38.23 0.61
CA HIS A 17 3.65 37.51 -0.64
C HIS A 17 2.53 36.59 -1.15
N GLY A 18 1.45 36.38 -0.40
CA GLY A 18 0.33 35.54 -0.88
C GLY A 18 0.73 34.11 -1.26
N ASP A 19 1.93 33.68 -0.89
CA ASP A 19 2.45 32.35 -1.19
C ASP A 19 1.66 31.31 -0.38
N PRO A 20 1.02 30.33 -1.03
CA PRO A 20 0.31 29.28 -0.32
C PRO A 20 1.24 28.33 0.46
N VAL A 21 2.55 28.48 0.33
CA VAL A 21 3.56 27.63 1.00
C VAL A 21 4.40 28.44 1.97
N LEU A 22 4.53 27.92 3.20
CA LEU A 22 5.42 28.46 4.20
C LEU A 22 6.28 27.36 4.81
N ASP A 23 7.60 27.55 4.77
CA ASP A 23 8.58 26.67 5.42
C ASP A 23 9.27 27.38 6.60
N LEU A 24 9.04 26.82 7.78
CA LEU A 24 9.58 27.23 9.07
C LEU A 24 10.43 26.11 9.69
N SER A 25 10.98 25.21 8.87
CA SER A 25 11.75 24.07 9.33
C SER A 25 13.15 24.47 9.83
N ASN A 26 13.69 23.73 10.79
CA ASN A 26 15.06 23.87 11.30
C ASN A 26 15.42 25.25 11.90
N PHE A 27 14.47 25.92 12.53
CA PHE A 27 14.69 27.18 13.27
C PHE A 27 14.77 27.01 14.78
N LYS A 28 14.78 25.77 15.27
CA LYS A 28 14.83 25.42 16.70
C LYS A 28 13.65 26.00 17.50
N PHE A 29 12.53 26.29 16.84
CA PHE A 29 11.35 26.87 17.48
C PHE A 29 10.82 25.96 18.58
N LYS A 30 10.53 26.55 19.74
CA LYS A 30 9.79 25.87 20.82
C LYS A 30 8.27 26.02 20.66
N ARG A 31 7.83 27.05 19.94
CA ARG A 31 6.43 27.37 19.62
C ARG A 31 6.37 27.96 18.22
N VAL A 32 5.28 27.71 17.50
CA VAL A 32 4.99 28.40 16.23
C VAL A 32 4.60 29.85 16.55
N PRO A 33 5.19 30.85 15.87
CA PRO A 33 4.79 32.25 16.03
C PRO A 33 3.31 32.46 15.69
N SER A 34 2.55 33.14 16.57
CA SER A 34 1.10 33.31 16.40
C SER A 34 0.73 34.08 15.12
N CYS A 35 1.62 34.92 14.59
CA CYS A 35 1.40 35.63 13.34
C CYS A 35 1.20 34.69 12.14
N VAL A 36 1.76 33.48 12.17
CA VAL A 36 1.59 32.46 11.12
C VAL A 36 0.13 32.05 10.97
N CYS A 37 -0.61 32.01 12.08
CA CYS A 37 -2.03 31.62 12.08
C CYS A 37 -2.93 32.64 11.37
N ARG A 38 -2.43 33.86 11.13
CA ARG A 38 -3.14 34.91 10.38
C ARG A 38 -2.92 34.84 8.87
N LEU A 39 -2.11 33.91 8.39
CA LEU A 39 -1.84 33.70 6.96
C LEU A 39 -2.88 32.76 6.37
N LEU A 40 -4.12 33.23 6.28
CA LEU A 40 -5.30 32.40 5.92
C LEU A 40 -5.25 31.81 4.50
N HIS A 41 -4.34 32.30 3.66
CA HIS A 41 -4.10 31.81 2.30
C HIS A 41 -3.18 30.57 2.25
N LEU A 42 -2.60 30.15 3.38
CA LEU A 42 -1.69 29.00 3.41
C LEU A 42 -2.41 27.70 3.06
N GLU A 43 -1.83 26.97 2.10
CA GLU A 43 -2.20 25.60 1.77
C GLU A 43 -1.17 24.59 2.29
N LYS A 44 0.09 24.98 2.47
CA LYS A 44 1.16 24.10 2.94
C LYS A 44 1.99 24.79 4.01
N LEU A 45 2.14 24.15 5.15
CA LEU A 45 2.95 24.62 6.26
C LEU A 45 3.94 23.53 6.67
N TYR A 46 5.23 23.81 6.51
CA TYR A 46 6.32 22.95 6.93
C TYR A 46 6.96 23.53 8.18
N VAL A 47 7.05 22.74 9.26
CA VAL A 47 7.63 23.16 10.54
C VAL A 47 8.51 22.04 11.10
N CYS A 48 9.20 21.32 10.21
CA CYS A 48 10.00 20.15 10.54
C CYS A 48 11.29 20.53 11.29
N GLU A 49 11.92 19.58 11.97
CA GLU A 49 13.23 19.76 12.62
C GLU A 49 13.28 20.92 13.62
N ASN A 50 12.20 21.11 14.38
CA ASN A 50 12.12 22.13 15.43
C ASN A 50 12.13 21.46 16.82
N ARG A 51 11.67 22.19 17.85
CA ARG A 51 11.60 21.71 19.23
C ARG A 51 10.17 21.87 19.77
N LEU A 52 9.18 21.83 18.88
CA LEU A 52 7.78 22.01 19.22
C LEU A 52 7.31 20.85 20.08
N ARG A 53 6.57 21.16 21.15
CA ARG A 53 5.81 20.16 21.93
C ARG A 53 4.32 20.16 21.60
N THR A 54 3.83 21.25 21.04
CA THR A 54 2.44 21.44 20.64
C THR A 54 2.35 22.57 19.60
N LEU A 55 1.17 22.76 19.03
CA LEU A 55 0.79 23.89 18.18
C LEU A 55 -0.17 24.82 18.94
N PRO A 56 -0.19 26.13 18.61
CA PRO A 56 -1.18 27.04 19.18
C PRO A 56 -2.59 26.71 18.68
N ASP A 57 -3.62 26.95 19.49
CA ASP A 57 -5.02 26.68 19.11
C ASP A 57 -5.45 27.45 17.86
N SER A 58 -4.89 28.65 17.66
CA SER A 58 -5.12 29.48 16.46
C SER A 58 -4.68 28.81 15.16
N ILE A 59 -3.94 27.69 15.19
CA ILE A 59 -3.61 26.94 13.97
C ILE A 59 -4.88 26.49 13.23
N SER A 60 -5.99 26.30 13.95
CA SER A 60 -7.27 25.93 13.35
C SER A 60 -7.87 27.03 12.47
N GLU A 61 -7.38 28.27 12.54
CA GLU A 61 -7.81 29.35 11.64
C GLU A 61 -7.37 29.12 10.18
N LEU A 62 -6.33 28.31 9.96
CA LEU A 62 -5.78 28.00 8.64
C LEU A 62 -6.64 26.99 7.87
N GLN A 63 -7.91 27.31 7.65
CA GLN A 63 -8.89 26.40 7.02
C GLN A 63 -8.56 26.04 5.55
N GLY A 64 -7.69 26.81 4.88
CA GLY A 64 -7.15 26.48 3.56
C GLY A 64 -6.07 25.38 3.57
N LEU A 65 -5.55 25.01 4.74
CA LEU A 65 -4.38 24.15 4.85
C LEU A 65 -4.65 22.71 4.37
N ARG A 66 -3.86 22.27 3.38
CA ARG A 66 -3.92 20.94 2.77
C ARG A 66 -2.78 20.04 3.21
N THR A 67 -1.64 20.62 3.57
CA THR A 67 -0.44 19.89 4.01
C THR A 67 0.14 20.55 5.26
N LEU A 68 0.33 19.75 6.31
CA LEU A 68 0.98 20.17 7.55
C LEU A 68 2.08 19.17 7.87
N ALA A 69 3.33 19.63 7.90
CA ALA A 69 4.48 18.81 8.21
C ALA A 69 5.12 19.24 9.53
N LEU A 70 5.23 18.30 10.46
CA LEU A 70 5.69 18.51 11.83
C LEU A 70 6.75 17.47 12.23
N ASP A 71 7.38 16.84 11.25
CA ASP A 71 8.37 15.80 11.48
C ASP A 71 9.55 16.32 12.31
N PHE A 72 10.19 15.43 13.07
CA PHE A 72 11.38 15.77 13.85
C PHE A 72 11.14 16.90 14.86
N ASN A 73 10.08 16.76 15.66
CA ASN A 73 9.75 17.65 16.76
C ASN A 73 9.73 16.87 18.09
N LYS A 74 9.07 17.42 19.12
CA LYS A 74 8.90 16.80 20.44
C LYS A 74 7.41 16.74 20.81
N ILE A 75 6.53 16.58 19.83
CA ILE A 75 5.09 16.56 20.03
C ILE A 75 4.71 15.27 20.74
N GLU A 76 4.07 15.42 21.90
CA GLU A 76 3.63 14.32 22.75
C GLU A 76 2.17 13.95 22.47
N ASP A 77 1.34 14.93 22.09
CA ASP A 77 -0.06 14.76 21.68
C ASP A 77 -0.39 15.67 20.49
N VAL A 78 -1.26 15.18 19.59
CA VAL A 78 -1.80 16.02 18.51
C VAL A 78 -2.88 16.93 19.12
N PRO A 79 -2.75 18.27 19.06
CA PRO A 79 -3.73 19.16 19.66
C PRO A 79 -5.05 19.15 18.88
N VAL A 80 -6.18 19.31 19.58
CA VAL A 80 -7.53 19.33 18.99
C VAL A 80 -7.65 20.35 17.86
N ALA A 81 -6.95 21.48 17.95
CA ALA A 81 -6.93 22.50 16.90
C ALA A 81 -6.42 21.98 15.54
N VAL A 82 -5.46 21.04 15.51
CA VAL A 82 -5.04 20.39 14.25
C VAL A 82 -6.17 19.54 13.70
N CYS A 83 -6.95 18.88 14.55
CA CYS A 83 -8.10 18.07 14.15
C CYS A 83 -9.27 18.90 13.59
N GLN A 84 -9.25 20.23 13.74
CA GLN A 84 -10.24 21.14 13.15
C GLN A 84 -9.90 21.56 11.70
N LEU A 85 -8.72 21.18 11.19
CA LEU A 85 -8.27 21.46 9.82
C LEU A 85 -8.90 20.47 8.83
N THR A 86 -10.19 20.60 8.57
CA THR A 86 -10.98 19.60 7.82
C THR A 86 -10.58 19.43 6.35
N ASN A 87 -9.85 20.41 5.78
CA ASN A 87 -9.29 20.37 4.42
C ASN A 87 -7.92 19.70 4.34
N LEU A 88 -7.34 19.28 5.47
CA LEU A 88 -6.02 18.66 5.51
C LEU A 88 -6.03 17.32 4.76
N THR A 89 -5.12 17.18 3.81
CA THR A 89 -4.96 15.98 2.98
C THR A 89 -3.71 15.18 3.32
N ARG A 90 -2.70 15.85 3.86
CA ARG A 90 -1.41 15.28 4.27
C ARG A 90 -1.01 15.81 5.63
N LEU A 91 -0.73 14.90 6.55
CA LEU A 91 -0.25 15.22 7.89
C LEU A 91 1.00 14.39 8.18
N TYR A 92 2.10 15.07 8.49
CA TYR A 92 3.36 14.44 8.84
C TYR A 92 3.72 14.72 10.30
N LEU A 93 3.89 13.66 11.07
CA LEU A 93 4.13 13.63 12.51
C LEU A 93 5.26 12.63 12.85
N GLY A 94 6.08 12.24 11.87
CA GLY A 94 7.18 11.32 12.06
C GLY A 94 8.23 11.87 13.03
N ASN A 95 8.97 11.00 13.72
CA ASN A 95 10.04 11.41 14.64
C ASN A 95 9.56 12.41 15.71
N ASN A 96 8.47 12.04 16.39
CA ASN A 96 7.90 12.78 17.52
C ASN A 96 7.86 11.86 18.76
N ARG A 97 6.96 12.13 19.72
CA ARG A 97 6.82 11.39 20.97
C ARG A 97 5.41 10.89 21.19
N LEU A 98 4.65 10.71 20.12
CA LEU A 98 3.25 10.31 20.17
C LEU A 98 3.12 8.88 20.72
N MET A 99 2.19 8.69 21.63
CA MET A 99 1.80 7.37 22.14
C MET A 99 0.38 6.98 21.72
N THR A 100 -0.48 7.99 21.49
CA THR A 100 -1.89 7.87 21.14
C THR A 100 -2.29 8.98 20.15
N LEU A 101 -3.53 8.94 19.68
CA LEU A 101 -4.14 10.01 18.89
C LEU A 101 -5.42 10.49 19.59
N PRO A 102 -5.75 11.79 19.50
CA PRO A 102 -6.97 12.32 20.08
C PRO A 102 -8.21 11.79 19.34
N PRO A 103 -9.35 11.59 20.02
CA PRO A 103 -10.57 11.10 19.38
C PRO A 103 -11.08 12.03 18.27
N GLU A 104 -10.76 13.32 18.31
CA GLU A 104 -11.09 14.34 17.32
C GLU A 104 -10.38 14.13 15.99
N LEU A 105 -9.34 13.29 15.90
CA LEU A 105 -8.65 13.02 14.64
C LEU A 105 -9.61 12.56 13.54
N ARG A 106 -10.70 11.88 13.91
CA ARG A 106 -11.81 11.49 12.99
C ARG A 106 -12.40 12.66 12.19
N ASN A 107 -12.21 13.90 12.64
CA ASN A 107 -12.71 15.10 11.97
C ASN A 107 -11.93 15.43 10.68
N LEU A 108 -10.72 14.87 10.51
CA LEU A 108 -9.88 15.05 9.33
C LEU A 108 -10.38 14.23 8.13
N ARG A 109 -11.62 14.46 7.70
CA ARG A 109 -12.32 13.66 6.68
C ARG A 109 -11.67 13.72 5.29
N SER A 110 -10.84 14.74 5.04
CA SER A 110 -10.09 14.90 3.79
C SER A 110 -8.71 14.24 3.80
N LEU A 111 -8.28 13.67 4.93
CA LEU A 111 -6.92 13.14 5.08
C LEU A 111 -6.71 11.92 4.19
N ARG A 112 -5.63 11.95 3.41
CA ARG A 112 -5.26 10.89 2.45
C ARG A 112 -3.95 10.23 2.82
N SER A 113 -3.02 10.97 3.42
CA SER A 113 -1.74 10.45 3.87
C SER A 113 -1.44 10.91 5.28
N LEU A 114 -1.07 9.96 6.13
CA LEU A 114 -0.68 10.19 7.52
C LEU A 114 0.66 9.51 7.79
N TRP A 115 1.63 10.30 8.25
CA TRP A 115 2.97 9.85 8.60
C TRP A 115 3.20 9.99 10.10
N MET A 116 3.52 8.89 10.77
CA MET A 116 3.67 8.78 12.22
C MET A 116 4.77 7.78 12.59
N GLU A 117 5.71 7.53 11.69
CA GLU A 117 6.86 6.68 11.93
C GLU A 117 7.78 7.24 13.04
N ASN A 118 8.58 6.39 13.68
CA ASN A 118 9.50 6.81 14.76
C ASN A 118 8.76 7.53 15.91
N ASN A 119 7.70 6.93 16.41
CA ASN A 119 6.96 7.37 17.59
C ASN A 119 6.91 6.21 18.62
N TYR A 120 6.02 6.28 19.60
CA TYR A 120 5.94 5.31 20.70
C TYR A 120 4.60 4.56 20.74
N PHE A 121 3.90 4.42 19.61
CA PHE A 121 2.63 3.70 19.54
C PHE A 121 2.80 2.23 19.93
N GLN A 122 2.17 1.81 21.03
CA GLN A 122 2.14 0.40 21.47
C GLN A 122 0.90 -0.35 20.96
N ARG A 123 -0.15 0.37 20.57
CA ARG A 123 -1.40 -0.16 20.03
C ARG A 123 -1.77 0.64 18.78
N PHE A 124 -2.48 -0.01 17.87
CA PHE A 124 -3.03 0.66 16.69
C PHE A 124 -4.14 1.64 17.10
N PRO A 125 -4.09 2.93 16.70
CA PRO A 125 -5.11 3.91 17.06
C PRO A 125 -6.45 3.64 16.33
N ARG A 126 -7.52 3.47 17.12
CA ARG A 126 -8.87 3.16 16.58
C ARG A 126 -9.49 4.33 15.83
N GLU A 127 -9.02 5.55 16.10
CA GLU A 127 -9.48 6.79 15.49
C GLU A 127 -9.24 6.79 13.97
N LEU A 128 -8.27 6.00 13.50
CA LEU A 128 -7.95 5.86 12.09
C LEU A 128 -9.03 5.12 11.29
N TYR A 129 -9.88 4.32 11.94
CA TYR A 129 -10.99 3.62 11.25
C TYR A 129 -12.03 4.58 10.69
N ASP A 130 -12.14 5.76 11.30
CA ASP A 130 -13.16 6.75 10.97
C ASP A 130 -12.65 7.78 9.94
N LEU A 131 -11.49 7.53 9.30
CA LEU A 131 -10.92 8.35 8.24
C LEU A 131 -11.26 7.79 6.86
N PRO A 132 -12.35 8.25 6.21
CA PRO A 132 -12.90 7.58 5.03
C PRO A 132 -11.99 7.67 3.79
N ARG A 133 -11.08 8.63 3.73
CA ARG A 133 -10.24 8.91 2.55
C ARG A 133 -8.77 8.52 2.73
N LEU A 134 -8.39 7.94 3.86
CA LEU A 134 -7.00 7.62 4.15
C LEU A 134 -6.50 6.49 3.22
N LYS A 135 -5.50 6.78 2.40
CA LYS A 135 -4.91 5.86 1.42
C LYS A 135 -3.52 5.39 1.81
N SER A 136 -2.76 6.20 2.53
CA SER A 136 -1.35 5.96 2.87
C SER A 136 -1.14 6.17 4.36
N LEU A 137 -0.68 5.13 5.05
CA LEU A 137 -0.41 5.18 6.49
C LEU A 137 1.01 4.68 6.79
N GLN A 138 1.87 5.60 7.23
CA GLN A 138 3.23 5.29 7.68
C GLN A 138 3.25 5.21 9.20
N MET A 139 3.52 4.02 9.73
CA MET A 139 3.60 3.73 11.18
C MET A 139 4.84 2.89 11.51
N GLY A 140 5.90 3.00 10.70
CA GLY A 140 7.15 2.29 10.94
C GLY A 140 7.86 2.74 12.22
N ASN A 141 8.81 1.97 12.71
CA ASN A 141 9.61 2.26 13.92
C ASN A 141 8.73 2.69 15.11
N ASN A 142 7.73 1.87 15.43
CA ASN A 142 6.88 2.01 16.61
C ASN A 142 7.00 0.77 17.50
N GLN A 143 6.08 0.56 18.43
CA GLN A 143 6.11 -0.55 19.39
C GLN A 143 4.92 -1.51 19.23
N LEU A 144 4.33 -1.56 18.02
CA LEU A 144 3.16 -2.39 17.74
C LEU A 144 3.54 -3.87 17.78
N LYS A 145 2.74 -4.66 18.50
CA LYS A 145 2.88 -6.12 18.55
C LYS A 145 1.80 -6.86 17.77
N THR A 146 0.62 -6.24 17.66
CA THR A 146 -0.55 -6.81 17.00
C THR A 146 -1.33 -5.72 16.28
N LEU A 147 -2.17 -6.13 15.34
CA LEU A 147 -3.17 -5.27 14.72
C LEU A 147 -4.57 -5.75 15.11
N PRO A 148 -5.50 -4.83 15.39
CA PRO A 148 -6.87 -5.15 15.76
C PRO A 148 -7.67 -5.70 14.58
N SER A 149 -8.68 -6.54 14.86
CA SER A 149 -9.57 -7.12 13.83
C SER A 149 -10.36 -6.07 13.05
N ASP A 150 -10.68 -4.94 13.70
CA ASP A 150 -11.44 -3.84 13.09
C ASP A 150 -10.65 -3.07 12.02
N LEU A 151 -9.34 -3.31 11.89
CA LEU A 151 -8.51 -2.67 10.87
C LEU A 151 -9.05 -2.89 9.45
N GLN A 152 -9.76 -4.01 9.22
CA GLN A 152 -10.41 -4.29 7.94
C GLN A 152 -11.44 -3.24 7.51
N ARG A 153 -11.95 -2.41 8.44
CA ARG A 153 -12.84 -1.27 8.15
C ARG A 153 -12.18 -0.20 7.29
N MET A 154 -10.85 -0.13 7.27
CA MET A 154 -10.06 0.84 6.49
C MET A 154 -9.96 0.43 5.00
N GLY A 155 -11.11 0.23 4.34
CA GLY A 155 -11.17 -0.29 2.96
C GLY A 155 -10.58 0.63 1.88
N THR A 156 -10.33 1.90 2.19
CA THR A 156 -9.69 2.86 1.28
C THR A 156 -8.17 2.88 1.37
N LEU A 157 -7.59 2.20 2.37
CA LEU A 157 -6.15 2.11 2.53
C LEU A 157 -5.53 1.34 1.34
N ARG A 158 -4.42 1.86 0.82
CA ARG A 158 -3.65 1.31 -0.30
C ARG A 158 -2.20 1.03 0.09
N GLY A 159 -1.59 1.91 0.88
CA GLY A 159 -0.24 1.71 1.41
C GLY A 159 -0.23 1.66 2.92
N LEU A 160 0.39 0.62 3.48
CA LEU A 160 0.57 0.43 4.91
C LEU A 160 2.03 0.07 5.19
N TRP A 161 2.72 0.95 5.91
CA TRP A 161 4.10 0.74 6.31
C TRP A 161 4.19 0.53 7.81
N LEU A 162 4.66 -0.65 8.19
CA LEU A 162 4.74 -1.16 9.55
C LEU A 162 6.15 -1.67 9.87
N TYR A 163 7.15 -1.24 9.10
CA TYR A 163 8.53 -1.65 9.31
C TYR A 163 9.02 -1.30 10.71
N GLY A 164 9.99 -2.01 11.27
CA GLY A 164 10.61 -1.64 12.55
C GLY A 164 9.67 -1.69 13.75
N ASN A 165 8.64 -2.54 13.72
CA ASN A 165 7.74 -2.78 14.84
C ASN A 165 8.15 -4.06 15.61
N ARG A 166 7.24 -4.63 16.39
CA ARG A 166 7.47 -5.81 17.25
C ARG A 166 6.51 -6.94 16.92
N PHE A 167 6.17 -7.13 15.64
CA PHE A 167 5.30 -8.22 15.22
C PHE A 167 6.07 -9.56 15.27
N ASP A 168 5.67 -10.45 16.17
CA ASP A 168 6.22 -11.83 16.25
C ASP A 168 5.53 -12.79 15.26
N THR A 169 4.33 -12.44 14.80
CA THR A 169 3.55 -13.22 13.83
C THR A 169 2.89 -12.29 12.82
N PHE A 170 2.59 -12.80 11.62
CA PHE A 170 1.88 -12.03 10.61
C PHE A 170 0.46 -11.65 11.08
N PRO A 171 0.07 -10.36 11.06
CA PRO A 171 -1.27 -9.94 11.44
C PRO A 171 -2.33 -10.41 10.43
N LYS A 172 -3.08 -11.46 10.77
CA LYS A 172 -4.03 -12.11 9.85
C LYS A 172 -5.12 -11.18 9.31
N VAL A 173 -5.46 -10.10 10.01
CA VAL A 173 -6.41 -9.07 9.53
C VAL A 173 -5.99 -8.46 8.18
N LEU A 174 -4.69 -8.37 7.90
CA LEU A 174 -4.16 -7.86 6.64
C LEU A 174 -4.57 -8.73 5.44
N LEU A 175 -4.83 -10.03 5.65
CA LEU A 175 -5.34 -10.94 4.62
C LEU A 175 -6.74 -10.59 4.12
N CYS A 176 -7.50 -9.82 4.90
CA CYS A 176 -8.84 -9.34 4.53
C CYS A 176 -8.79 -8.01 3.76
N MET A 177 -7.66 -7.30 3.81
CA MET A 177 -7.50 -5.97 3.20
C MET A 177 -7.07 -6.07 1.73
N LYS A 178 -7.95 -6.65 0.90
CA LYS A 178 -7.68 -6.96 -0.53
C LYS A 178 -7.30 -5.76 -1.40
N GLY A 179 -7.59 -4.54 -0.94
CA GLY A 179 -7.24 -3.29 -1.62
C GLY A 179 -5.83 -2.78 -1.33
N LEU A 180 -5.05 -3.44 -0.46
CA LEU A 180 -3.66 -3.03 -0.21
C LEU A 180 -2.79 -3.28 -1.44
N GLU A 181 -2.10 -2.24 -1.85
CA GLU A 181 -1.15 -2.20 -2.97
C GLU A 181 0.30 -2.26 -2.46
N ILE A 182 0.57 -1.64 -1.31
CA ILE A 182 1.89 -1.61 -0.68
C ILE A 182 1.76 -2.09 0.75
N LEU A 183 2.54 -3.09 1.11
CA LEU A 183 2.69 -3.57 2.48
C LEU A 183 4.17 -3.67 2.82
N ASP A 184 4.58 -2.98 3.88
CA ASP A 184 5.94 -3.05 4.40
C ASP A 184 5.93 -3.56 5.84
N LEU A 185 6.54 -4.72 6.04
CA LEU A 185 6.72 -5.41 7.32
C LEU A 185 8.21 -5.65 7.62
N ASP A 186 9.11 -4.93 6.95
CA ASP A 186 10.56 -5.00 7.20
C ASP A 186 10.91 -4.80 8.69
N ARG A 187 12.02 -5.34 9.16
CA ARG A 187 12.52 -5.15 10.55
C ARG A 187 11.47 -5.49 11.60
N ASN A 188 10.90 -6.68 11.52
CA ASN A 188 10.00 -7.23 12.53
C ASN A 188 10.55 -8.58 13.04
N LYS A 189 9.73 -9.37 13.73
CA LYS A 189 10.10 -10.67 14.30
C LYS A 189 9.27 -11.82 13.72
N ILE A 190 8.74 -11.64 12.52
CA ILE A 190 7.85 -12.59 11.87
C ILE A 190 8.68 -13.76 11.33
N SER A 191 8.50 -14.94 11.90
CA SER A 191 9.23 -16.14 11.45
C SER A 191 8.58 -16.86 10.26
N GLU A 192 7.29 -16.63 10.04
CA GLU A 192 6.53 -17.26 8.97
C GLU A 192 5.47 -16.30 8.40
N PHE A 193 5.37 -16.27 7.07
CA PHE A 193 4.34 -15.55 6.34
C PHE A 193 3.31 -16.51 5.73
N PRO A 194 2.00 -16.25 5.90
CA PRO A 194 0.98 -16.98 5.16
C PRO A 194 1.05 -16.66 3.66
N SER A 195 0.35 -17.44 2.84
CA SER A 195 0.20 -17.11 1.41
C SER A 195 -0.53 -15.78 1.23
N LEU A 196 0.14 -14.83 0.57
CA LEU A 196 -0.37 -13.50 0.26
C LEU A 196 -1.01 -13.42 -1.13
N LYS A 197 -1.11 -14.54 -1.88
CA LYS A 197 -1.74 -14.61 -3.21
C LYS A 197 -3.18 -14.07 -3.26
N ARG A 198 -3.87 -14.04 -2.13
CA ARG A 198 -5.23 -13.47 -2.01
C ARG A 198 -5.27 -11.94 -2.04
N LEU A 199 -4.15 -11.26 -1.81
CA LEU A 199 -4.03 -9.80 -1.89
C LEU A 199 -3.81 -9.41 -3.35
N GLN A 200 -4.88 -9.43 -4.13
CA GLN A 200 -4.83 -9.26 -5.60
C GLN A 200 -4.37 -7.86 -6.03
N ALA A 201 -4.56 -6.84 -5.19
CA ALA A 201 -4.09 -5.49 -5.47
C ALA A 201 -2.61 -5.28 -5.09
N LEU A 202 -1.99 -6.22 -4.38
CA LEU A 202 -0.64 -6.07 -3.86
C LEU A 202 0.35 -5.96 -5.02
N ARG A 203 1.22 -4.96 -4.95
CA ARG A 203 2.25 -4.64 -5.94
C ARG A 203 3.64 -4.64 -5.32
N LEU A 204 3.75 -4.18 -4.07
CA LEU A 204 5.00 -4.14 -3.33
C LEU A 204 4.82 -4.82 -1.98
N PHE A 205 5.66 -5.81 -1.71
CA PHE A 205 5.77 -6.42 -0.40
C PHE A 205 7.22 -6.42 0.10
N SER A 206 7.45 -5.68 1.19
CA SER A 206 8.72 -5.65 1.89
C SER A 206 8.61 -6.45 3.18
N TYR A 207 9.51 -7.42 3.40
CA TYR A 207 9.52 -8.29 4.58
C TYR A 207 10.92 -8.47 5.17
N ASP A 208 11.90 -7.70 4.70
CA ASP A 208 13.30 -7.89 5.07
C ASP A 208 13.53 -7.84 6.59
N HIS A 209 14.73 -8.24 7.05
CA HIS A 209 15.09 -8.23 8.48
C HIS A 209 14.02 -8.85 9.39
N ASN A 210 13.43 -9.96 8.93
CA ASN A 210 12.56 -10.83 9.71
C ASN A 210 13.22 -12.22 9.74
N PRO A 211 13.05 -13.02 10.82
CA PRO A 211 13.68 -14.33 10.97
C PRO A 211 12.97 -15.42 10.13
N VAL A 212 12.79 -15.18 8.84
CA VAL A 212 12.13 -16.12 7.93
C VAL A 212 13.10 -17.14 7.37
N LYS A 213 12.61 -18.37 7.15
CA LYS A 213 13.40 -19.45 6.54
C LYS A 213 13.37 -19.46 5.02
N ALA A 214 12.35 -18.84 4.44
CA ALA A 214 12.14 -18.82 3.00
C ALA A 214 11.32 -17.58 2.60
N PRO A 215 11.47 -17.12 1.34
CA PRO A 215 10.66 -16.03 0.81
C PRO A 215 9.14 -16.31 0.88
N PRO A 216 8.34 -15.28 1.18
CA PRO A 216 6.89 -15.38 1.30
C PRO A 216 6.21 -15.65 -0.05
N LYS A 217 5.13 -16.44 -0.02
CA LYS A 217 4.36 -16.76 -1.23
C LYS A 217 3.45 -15.58 -1.59
N VAL A 218 3.80 -14.86 -2.65
CA VAL A 218 3.05 -13.71 -3.19
C VAL A 218 2.46 -13.99 -4.58
N GLY A 219 1.72 -13.03 -5.14
CA GLY A 219 1.29 -13.05 -6.54
C GLY A 219 2.44 -12.84 -7.54
N GLU A 220 2.25 -13.26 -8.79
CA GLU A 220 3.28 -13.24 -9.84
C GLU A 220 3.78 -11.83 -10.20
N GLU A 221 2.94 -10.81 -10.02
CA GLU A 221 3.22 -9.40 -10.35
C GLU A 221 3.68 -8.59 -9.13
N VAL A 222 3.82 -9.24 -7.97
CA VAL A 222 4.27 -8.58 -6.74
C VAL A 222 5.79 -8.44 -6.80
N LEU A 223 6.26 -7.20 -6.63
CA LEU A 223 7.64 -6.88 -6.31
C LEU A 223 7.89 -7.21 -4.84
N VAL A 224 8.90 -8.03 -4.59
CA VAL A 224 9.24 -8.54 -3.28
C VAL A 224 10.62 -8.02 -2.89
N VAL A 225 10.72 -7.45 -1.69
CA VAL A 225 11.98 -6.93 -1.14
C VAL A 225 12.27 -7.63 0.18
N GLY A 226 13.41 -8.31 0.25
CA GLY A 226 13.95 -8.90 1.49
C GLY A 226 14.93 -10.04 1.24
N GLU A 227 15.44 -10.61 2.33
CA GLU A 227 16.39 -11.72 2.29
C GLU A 227 15.85 -12.91 1.45
N GLY A 228 16.64 -13.35 0.47
CA GLY A 228 16.26 -14.40 -0.48
C GLY A 228 15.33 -13.96 -1.61
N ALA A 229 14.92 -12.69 -1.66
CA ALA A 229 14.00 -12.20 -2.69
C ALA A 229 14.65 -12.16 -4.08
N ALA A 230 15.94 -11.83 -4.18
CA ALA A 230 16.65 -11.78 -5.45
C ALA A 230 16.70 -13.16 -6.12
N GLU A 231 17.08 -14.20 -5.37
CA GLU A 231 17.11 -15.58 -5.84
C GLU A 231 15.70 -16.08 -6.19
N PHE A 232 14.71 -15.74 -5.36
CA PHE A 232 13.31 -16.08 -5.62
C PHE A 232 12.78 -15.45 -6.91
N LEU A 233 13.08 -14.17 -7.15
CA LEU A 233 12.69 -13.46 -8.37
C LEU A 233 13.41 -14.03 -9.59
N ALA A 234 14.69 -14.35 -9.50
CA ALA A 234 15.45 -14.98 -10.59
C ALA A 234 14.88 -16.37 -10.96
N VAL A 235 14.55 -17.20 -9.96
CA VAL A 235 13.90 -18.51 -10.19
C VAL A 235 12.53 -18.33 -10.86
N ARG A 236 11.77 -17.31 -10.46
CA ARG A 236 10.46 -16.98 -11.05
C ARG A 236 10.61 -16.54 -12.51
N GLU A 237 11.56 -15.67 -12.80
CA GLU A 237 11.86 -15.18 -14.16
C GLU A 237 12.29 -16.33 -15.08
N ALA A 238 13.23 -17.18 -14.64
CA ALA A 238 13.67 -18.34 -15.40
C ALA A 238 12.51 -19.32 -15.70
N ARG A 239 11.56 -19.47 -14.78
CA ARG A 239 10.35 -20.28 -15.01
C ARG A 239 9.44 -19.63 -16.05
N LYS A 240 9.21 -18.32 -15.97
CA LYS A 240 8.40 -17.57 -16.95
C LYS A 240 9.01 -17.68 -18.35
N GLU A 241 10.33 -17.52 -18.48
CA GLU A 241 11.03 -17.69 -19.76
C GLU A 241 10.89 -19.11 -20.32
N ARG A 242 11.03 -20.15 -19.50
CA ARG A 242 10.84 -21.55 -19.93
C ARG A 242 9.42 -21.79 -20.42
N GLN A 243 8.43 -21.26 -19.71
CA GLN A 243 7.02 -21.38 -20.10
C GLN A 243 6.73 -20.61 -21.39
N GLN A 244 7.31 -19.42 -21.55
CA GLN A 244 7.19 -18.63 -22.77
C GLN A 244 7.80 -19.37 -23.96
N LYS A 245 9.03 -19.88 -23.83
CA LYS A 245 9.68 -20.69 -24.88
C LYS A 245 8.88 -21.96 -25.23
N ALA A 246 8.28 -22.62 -24.24
CA ALA A 246 7.44 -23.79 -24.47
C ALA A 246 6.15 -23.42 -25.22
N ALA A 247 5.50 -22.31 -24.84
CA ALA A 247 4.28 -21.83 -25.49
C ALA A 247 4.56 -21.33 -26.93
N GLU A 248 5.69 -20.68 -27.16
CA GLU A 248 6.15 -20.27 -28.50
C GLU A 248 6.38 -21.49 -29.39
N LYS A 249 7.06 -22.52 -28.87
CA LYS A 249 7.28 -23.77 -29.60
C LYS A 249 5.97 -24.52 -29.91
N GLU A 250 5.05 -24.58 -28.95
CA GLU A 250 3.73 -25.20 -29.16
C GLU A 250 2.91 -24.43 -30.20
N ALA A 251 2.96 -23.09 -30.17
CA ALA A 251 2.30 -22.26 -31.18
C ALA A 251 2.91 -22.48 -32.58
N GLU A 252 4.23 -22.58 -32.68
CA GLU A 252 4.92 -22.86 -33.95
C GLU A 252 4.54 -24.24 -34.50
N GLU A 253 4.54 -25.28 -33.67
CA GLU A 253 4.11 -26.63 -34.06
C GLU A 253 2.63 -26.65 -34.54
N LEU A 254 1.75 -25.92 -33.86
CA LEU A 254 0.34 -25.78 -34.28
C LEU A 254 0.20 -25.02 -35.61
N THR A 255 1.04 -24.01 -35.86
CA THR A 255 1.04 -23.29 -37.15
C THR A 255 1.51 -24.18 -38.29
N VAL A 256 2.59 -24.93 -38.10
CA VAL A 256 3.11 -25.88 -39.08
C VAL A 256 2.05 -26.96 -39.38
N ALA A 257 1.44 -27.54 -38.36
CA ALA A 257 0.37 -28.55 -38.53
C ALA A 257 -0.88 -27.98 -39.23
N ALA A 258 -1.21 -26.70 -39.01
CA ALA A 258 -2.31 -26.03 -39.71
C ALA A 258 -1.98 -25.78 -41.20
N GLU A 259 -0.72 -25.46 -41.50
CA GLU A 259 -0.24 -25.23 -42.86
C GLU A 259 -0.14 -26.54 -43.65
N GLU A 260 0.35 -27.62 -43.03
CA GLU A 260 0.32 -28.98 -43.60
C GLU A 260 -1.11 -29.47 -43.88
N ASN A 261 -2.06 -29.23 -42.98
CA ASN A 261 -3.47 -29.55 -43.21
C ASN A 261 -4.10 -28.72 -44.34
N ARG A 262 -3.68 -27.46 -44.52
CA ARG A 262 -4.10 -26.64 -45.66
C ARG A 262 -3.57 -27.18 -46.98
N LEU A 263 -2.27 -27.50 -47.04
CA LEU A 263 -1.64 -28.08 -48.23
C LEU A 263 -2.26 -29.44 -48.61
N SER A 264 -2.58 -30.28 -47.62
CA SER A 264 -3.25 -31.57 -47.88
C SER A 264 -4.67 -31.39 -48.41
N SER A 265 -5.45 -30.44 -47.88
CA SER A 265 -6.79 -30.12 -48.40
C SER A 265 -6.79 -29.61 -49.85
N LEU A 266 -5.79 -28.81 -50.24
CA LEU A 266 -5.61 -28.30 -51.61
C LEU A 266 -5.18 -29.41 -52.60
N SER A 267 -4.42 -30.41 -52.13
CA SER A 267 -4.04 -31.57 -52.95
C SER A 267 -5.19 -32.56 -53.21
N CYS A 268 -6.22 -32.57 -52.36
CA CYS A 268 -7.42 -33.40 -52.59
C CYS A 268 -8.42 -32.80 -53.60
N GLU A 269 -8.36 -31.50 -53.90
CA GLU A 269 -9.27 -30.85 -54.86
C GLU A 269 -8.78 -30.92 -56.32
N SER A 270 -7.58 -31.46 -56.58
CA SER A 270 -6.99 -31.57 -57.94
C SER A 270 -6.95 -32.99 -58.52
N GLY A 271 -7.63 -33.96 -57.89
CA GLY A 271 -7.81 -35.33 -58.39
C GLY A 271 -9.24 -35.61 -58.84
N GLU A 272 -9.42 -35.83 -60.14
CA GLU A 272 -10.68 -36.05 -60.86
C GLU A 272 -11.35 -37.44 -60.61
N VAL A 273 -12.70 -37.44 -60.65
CA VAL A 273 -13.62 -38.49 -61.19
C VAL A 273 -14.20 -39.63 -60.28
N GLN A 274 -15.49 -39.40 -59.93
CA GLN A 274 -16.67 -40.30 -59.88
C GLN A 274 -16.87 -41.44 -58.82
N PRO A 275 -18.15 -41.79 -58.53
CA PRO A 275 -18.61 -42.30 -57.24
C PRO A 275 -18.83 -43.82 -57.24
N GLU A 276 -18.70 -44.45 -56.07
CA GLU A 276 -19.70 -45.35 -55.48
C GLU A 276 -19.12 -46.21 -54.36
N HIS A 277 -19.94 -46.33 -53.31
CA HIS A 277 -20.11 -47.49 -52.44
C HIS A 277 -18.98 -47.97 -51.51
N GLN A 278 -19.41 -48.02 -50.25
CA GLN A 278 -19.07 -49.00 -49.21
C GLN A 278 -17.90 -48.69 -48.25
N GLN A 279 -18.30 -48.14 -47.10
CA GLN A 279 -18.58 -48.97 -45.90
C GLN A 279 -17.66 -48.75 -44.68
N LYS A 280 -18.35 -48.54 -43.55
CA LYS A 280 -17.96 -48.78 -42.15
C LYS A 280 -16.99 -47.78 -41.51
N VAL A 281 -17.12 -47.35 -40.25
CA VAL A 281 -18.14 -47.36 -39.18
C VAL A 281 -17.35 -46.97 -37.92
N LYS A 282 -17.96 -46.18 -37.01
CA LYS A 282 -17.62 -46.07 -35.56
C LYS A 282 -16.28 -45.35 -35.22
N ILE A 283 -16.08 -44.70 -34.08
CA ILE A 283 -16.68 -44.77 -32.73
C ILE A 283 -16.43 -43.39 -32.07
N THR A 284 -17.49 -42.66 -31.71
CA THR A 284 -18.05 -42.43 -30.36
C THR A 284 -17.35 -41.40 -29.47
N LYS A 285 -18.04 -40.25 -29.33
CA LYS A 285 -18.05 -39.41 -28.13
C LYS A 285 -18.65 -40.19 -26.95
N LYS A 286 -17.95 -40.22 -25.82
CA LYS A 286 -18.41 -40.57 -24.48
C LYS A 286 -17.63 -39.65 -23.53
N LEU A 287 -18.14 -39.08 -22.45
CA LEU A 287 -19.41 -39.22 -21.73
C LEU A 287 -19.49 -38.02 -20.78
N GLN A 288 -20.63 -37.36 -20.75
CA GLN A 288 -21.05 -36.50 -19.65
C GLN A 288 -22.08 -37.34 -18.88
N ILE A 289 -21.74 -37.79 -17.67
CA ILE A 289 -22.67 -38.51 -16.79
C ILE A 289 -23.28 -37.48 -15.84
N ALA A 290 -24.59 -37.30 -16.00
CA ALA A 290 -25.47 -36.55 -15.12
C ALA A 290 -25.73 -37.34 -13.82
N GLY A 291 -26.11 -36.61 -12.77
CA GLY A 291 -26.51 -37.17 -11.49
C GLY A 291 -27.92 -37.78 -11.47
N ASN A 292 -28.29 -38.10 -10.22
CA ASN A 292 -29.57 -38.54 -9.66
C ASN A 292 -29.93 -40.03 -9.73
N GLN A 293 -29.97 -40.63 -8.55
CA GLN A 293 -31.17 -41.21 -7.90
C GLN A 293 -30.76 -41.76 -6.50
N THR A 294 -31.20 -41.20 -5.37
CA THR A 294 -32.47 -41.36 -4.59
C THR A 294 -32.27 -42.14 -3.28
N THR A 295 -32.59 -41.46 -2.16
CA THR A 295 -33.38 -41.89 -0.98
C THR A 295 -33.27 -43.33 -0.43
N HIS A 296 -32.88 -43.49 0.85
CA HIS A 296 -33.79 -43.82 1.98
C HIS A 296 -33.04 -44.13 3.30
N LYS A 297 -33.62 -43.64 4.43
CA LYS A 297 -33.76 -44.23 5.79
C LYS A 297 -32.50 -44.89 6.41
N LYS A 298 -31.97 -44.44 7.54
CA LYS A 298 -32.55 -44.25 8.88
C LYS A 298 -31.63 -43.35 9.70
#